data_AF-A0A2V8XUM8-F1
#
_entry.id   AF-A0A2V8XUM8-F1
#
_cell.length_a   1.000
_cell.length_b   1.000
_cell.length_c   1.000
_cell.angle_alpha   90.00
_cell.angle_beta   90.00
_cell.angle_gamma   90.00
#
_symmetry.space_group_name_H-M   'P 1'
#
loop_
_entity.id
_entity.type
_entity.pdbx_description
1 polymer ?
#
loop_
_entity_poly.entity_id
_entity_poly.type
_entity_poly.pdbx_seq_one_letter_code
_entity_poly.pdbx_strand_id
1 'polypeptide(L)' 'MAAAEQVIQGILQQIETAWNRYDSVSLAAAFAEDANFIQIFGGQLDGRAAIE' A
#
# COMPACT_ATOMS: atom_id res chain seq x y z
N MET A 1 15.85 5.44 -17.00
CA MET A 1 15.29 5.29 -15.64
C MET A 1 15.73 3.95 -15.09
N ALA A 2 16.18 3.88 -13.84
CA ALA A 2 16.63 2.63 -13.24
C ALA A 2 15.42 1.68 -13.08
N ALA A 3 15.58 0.37 -13.32
CA ALA A 3 14.47 -0.59 -13.29
C ALA A 3 13.64 -0.53 -11.99
N ALA A 4 14.27 -0.20 -10.86
CA ALA A 4 13.61 -0.02 -9.58
C ALA A 4 12.56 1.12 -9.56
N GLU A 5 12.83 2.21 -10.27
CA GLU A 5 11.91 3.35 -10.35
C GLU A 5 10.60 2.96 -11.03
N GLN A 6 10.70 2.22 -12.14
CA GLN A 6 9.53 1.73 -12.87
C GLN A 6 8.67 0.79 -12.00
N VAL A 7 9.32 -0.05 -11.18
CA VAL A 7 8.63 -0.95 -10.24
C VAL A 7 7.89 -0.16 -9.18
N ILE A 8 8.54 0.85 -8.58
CA ILE A 8 7.92 1.72 -7.56
C ILE A 8 6.71 2.46 -8.16
N GLN A 9 6.82 2.98 -9.38
CA GLN A 9 5.69 3.63 -10.06
C GLN A 9 4.51 2.68 -10.26
N GLY A 10 4.78 1.41 -10.60
CA GLY A 10 3.73 0.39 -10.70
C GLY A 10 3.02 0.12 -9.37
N ILE A 11 3.77 0.07 -8.26
CA ILE A 11 3.20 -0.11 -6.91
C ILE A 11 2.28 1.06 -6.56
N LEU A 12 2.70 2.31 -6.85
CA LEU A 12 1.88 3.49 -6.58
C LEU A 12 0.56 3.47 -7.37
N GLN A 13 0.60 3.08 -8.64
CA GLN A 13 -0.60 2.95 -9.48
C GLN A 13 -1.56 1.86 -8.97
N GLN A 14 -1.02 0.74 -8.47
CA GLN A 14 -1.83 -0.32 -7.85
C GLN A 14 -2.57 0.21 -6.60
N ILE A 15 -1.85 0.90 -5.70
CA ILE A 15 -2.42 1.46 -4.48
C ILE A 15 -3.52 2.47 -4.81
N GLU A 16 -3.29 3.39 -5.75
CA GLU A 16 -4.29 4.37 -6.18
C GLU A 16 -5.54 3.70 -6.76
N THR A 17 -5.36 2.67 -7.60
CA THR A 17 -6.48 1.93 -8.21
C THR A 17 -7.31 1.20 -7.16
N ALA A 18 -6.66 0.52 -6.21
CA ALA A 18 -7.33 -0.20 -5.13
C ALA A 18 -8.10 0.75 -4.21
N TRP A 19 -7.46 1.88 -3.84
CA TRP A 19 -8.09 2.95 -3.06
C TRP A 19 -9.36 3.48 -3.71
N ASN A 20 -9.30 3.84 -4.99
CA ASN A 20 -10.45 4.39 -5.73
C ASN A 20 -11.60 3.38 -5.91
N ARG A 21 -11.35 2.09 -5.66
CA ARG A 21 -12.34 1.02 -5.70
C ARG A 21 -12.86 0.60 -4.32
N TYR A 22 -12.40 1.24 -3.25
CA TYR A 22 -12.69 0.84 -1.87
C TYR A 22 -12.26 -0.61 -1.58
N ASP A 23 -11.18 -1.07 -2.21
CA ASP A 23 -10.66 -2.43 -2.09
C ASP A 23 -9.40 -2.42 -1.20
N SER A 24 -9.63 -2.50 0.11
CA SER A 24 -8.54 -2.47 1.10
C SER A 24 -7.65 -3.71 1.03
N VAL A 25 -8.18 -4.86 0.64
CA VAL A 25 -7.40 -6.10 0.46
C VAL A 25 -6.38 -5.95 -0.67
N SER A 26 -6.80 -5.45 -1.83
CA SER A 26 -5.88 -5.20 -2.96
C SER A 26 -4.86 -4.09 -2.67
N LEU A 27 -5.22 -3.12 -1.81
CA LEU A 27 -4.30 -2.09 -1.33
C LEU A 27 -3.24 -2.71 -0.40
N ALA A 28 -3.66 -3.50 0.59
CA ALA A 28 -2.79 -4.14 1.56
C ALA A 28 -1.80 -5.11 0.90
N ALA A 29 -2.15 -5.70 -0.25
CA ALA A 29 -1.27 -6.58 -1.02
C ALA A 29 0.06 -5.93 -1.48
N ALA A 30 0.13 -4.59 -1.52
CA ALA A 30 1.37 -3.87 -1.84
C ALA A 30 2.37 -3.83 -0.66
N PHE A 31 1.96 -4.24 0.54
CA PHE A 31 2.74 -4.12 1.76
C PHE A 31 3.33 -5.47 2.20
N ALA A 32 4.51 -5.43 2.81
CA ALA A 32 5.09 -6.59 3.50
C ALA A 32 4.16 -7.08 4.63
N GLU A 33 4.31 -8.34 5.05
CA GLU A 33 3.47 -8.92 6.11
C GLU A 33 3.58 -8.13 7.43
N ASP A 34 4.75 -7.54 7.69
CA ASP A 34 5.15 -6.79 8.89
C ASP A 34 5.26 -5.27 8.67
N ALA A 35 4.63 -4.74 7.62
CA ALA A 35 4.70 -3.30 7.31
C ALA A 35 3.95 -2.44 8.34
N ASN A 36 4.47 -1.25 8.60
CA ASN A 36 3.78 -0.22 9.38
C ASN A 36 3.15 0.80 8.43
N PHE A 37 1.84 1.04 8.55
CA PHE A 37 1.13 2.07 7.80
C PHE A 37 0.72 3.20 8.74
N ILE A 38 1.22 4.41 8.47
CA ILE A 38 0.90 5.61 9.26
C ILE A 38 -0.09 6.46 8.46
N GLN A 39 -1.31 6.58 8.98
CA GLN A 39 -2.37 7.39 8.40
C GLN A 39 -2.11 8.87 8.63
N ILE A 40 -2.76 9.73 7.83
CA ILE A 40 -2.58 11.19 7.89
C ILE A 40 -2.92 11.81 9.26
N PHE A 41 -3.74 11.15 10.07
CA PHE A 41 -4.11 11.58 11.42
C PHE A 41 -3.21 10.98 12.51
N GLY A 42 -2.10 10.33 12.13
CA GLY A 42 -1.15 9.73 13.06
C GLY A 42 -1.56 8.37 13.62
N GLY A 43 -2.67 7.78 13.15
CA GLY A 43 -3.01 6.40 13.44
C GLY A 43 -2.05 5.43 12.75
N GLN A 44 -1.62 4.40 13.45
CA GLN A 44 -0.71 3.37 12.94
C GLN A 44 -1.44 2.03 12.83
N LEU A 45 -1.18 1.32 11.74
CA LEU A 45 -1.62 -0.06 11.51
C LEU A 45 -0.35 -0.91 11.35
N ASP A 46 -0.26 -1.96 12.16
CA ASP A 46 0.92 -2.82 12.24
C ASP A 46 0.61 -4.17 11.58
N GLY A 47 1.27 -4.43 10.46
CA GLY A 47 1.13 -5.65 9.66
C GLY A 47 0.03 -5.59 8.61
N ARG A 48 0.18 -6.40 7.56
CA ARG A 48 -0.71 -6.39 6.38
C ARG A 48 -2.17 -6.59 6.74
N ALA A 49 -2.47 -7.54 7.62
CA ALA A 49 -3.83 -7.84 8.04
C ALA A 49 -4.51 -6.68 8.77
N ALA A 50 -3.75 -5.77 9.38
CA ALA A 50 -4.31 -4.56 10.00
C ALA A 50 -4.55 -3.43 8.98
N ILE A 51 -3.96 -3.52 7.78
CA ILE A 51 -4.08 -2.56 6.67
C ILE A 51 -5.32 -2.86 5.79
N GLU A 52 -5.77 -4.12 5.77
CA GLU A 52 -7.03 -4.58 5.14
C GLU A 52 -8.28 -4.00 5.81
#